data_AF-X1AMT3-F1
#
_entry.id   AF-X1AMT3-F1
#
_cell.length_a   1.000
_cell.length_b   1.000
_cell.length_c   1.000
_cell.angle_alpha   90.00
_cell.angle_beta   90.00
_cell.angle_gamma   90.00
#
_symmetry.space_group_name_H-M   'P 1'
#
loop_
_entity.id
_entity.type
_entity.pdbx_description
1 polymer ?
#
loop_
_entity_poly.entity_id
_entity_poly.type
_entity_poly.pdbx_seq_one_letter_code
_entity_poly.pdbx_strand_id
1 'polypeptide(L)'
;YMNWSKKGGGSYIGKYVIGTVEGDVHDIGKNIVIVMLEGNGWEVTDLGIDVAPEKFCEAAEKGNFDILGMGAYVTLSMPKMAETMQALKDAGVRDKVKIMVGGVPVTQAYADQIGADAYGETAVDAVIKAKSLIRT
;
A
#
# COMPACT_ATOMS: atom_id res chain seq x y z
N TYR A 1 11.07 -20.22 9.60
CA TYR A 1 10.78 -19.49 8.35
C TYR A 1 10.38 -20.50 7.28
N MET A 2 9.08 -20.66 7.05
CA MET A 2 8.58 -21.53 5.98
C MET A 2 8.70 -20.76 4.66
N ASN A 3 9.58 -21.24 3.77
CA ASN A 3 9.59 -20.81 2.38
C ASN A 3 8.40 -21.47 1.67
N TRP A 4 7.36 -20.68 1.40
CA TRP A 4 6.32 -21.09 0.48
C TRP A 4 6.88 -20.96 -0.93
N SER A 5 7.10 -22.07 -1.63
CA SER A 5 7.37 -22.02 -3.06
C SER A 5 6.11 -21.52 -3.76
N LYS A 6 6.25 -20.52 -4.63
CA LYS A 6 5.15 -19.98 -5.47
C LYS A 6 4.45 -21.15 -6.15
N LYS A 7 3.29 -21.57 -5.63
CA LYS A 7 2.43 -22.55 -6.28
C LYS A 7 1.53 -21.84 -7.29
N GLY A 8 1.68 -22.23 -8.54
CA GLY A 8 0.62 -22.18 -9.55
C GLY A 8 0.80 -21.06 -10.58
N GLY A 9 0.94 -21.45 -11.85
CA GLY A 9 0.80 -20.57 -13.01
C GLY A 9 -0.64 -20.11 -13.21
N GLY A 10 -1.21 -19.47 -12.19
CA GLY A 10 -2.45 -18.69 -12.30
C GLY A 10 -2.08 -17.23 -12.51
N SER A 11 -2.80 -16.54 -13.40
CA SER A 11 -2.66 -15.10 -13.53
C SER A 11 -3.15 -14.42 -12.26
N TYR A 12 -2.32 -13.58 -11.65
CA TYR A 12 -2.76 -12.67 -10.59
C TYR A 12 -3.78 -11.67 -11.15
N ILE A 13 -4.71 -11.21 -10.30
CA ILE A 13 -5.71 -10.22 -10.73
C ILE A 13 -5.17 -8.79 -10.74
N GLY A 14 -4.03 -8.57 -10.08
CA GLY A 14 -3.34 -7.29 -9.98
C GLY A 14 -2.10 -7.41 -9.09
N LYS A 15 -1.23 -6.41 -9.16
CA LYS A 15 0.02 -6.28 -8.40
C LYS A 15 -0.11 -5.17 -7.38
N TYR A 16 0.15 -5.50 -6.12
CA TYR A 16 0.07 -4.58 -4.99
C TYR A 16 1.44 -4.46 -4.33
N VAL A 17 1.93 -3.25 -4.09
CA VAL A 17 3.10 -3.01 -3.24
C VAL A 17 2.65 -2.32 -1.96
N ILE A 18 3.17 -2.72 -0.80
CA ILE A 18 2.73 -2.17 0.49
C ILE A 18 3.90 -1.95 1.44
N GLY A 19 3.86 -0.89 2.25
CA GLY A 19 4.84 -0.64 3.31
C GLY A 19 4.26 0.17 4.46
N THR A 20 4.84 0.02 5.66
CA THR A 20 4.61 0.96 6.77
C THR A 20 5.55 2.15 6.59
N VAL A 21 5.01 3.37 6.69
CA VAL A 21 5.76 4.60 6.43
C VAL A 21 6.93 4.81 7.39
N GLU A 22 7.88 5.67 7.00
CA GLU A 22 9.04 6.08 7.79
C GLU A 22 8.70 6.40 9.25
N GLY A 23 9.56 5.99 10.17
CA GLY A 23 9.42 6.20 11.61
C GLY A 23 8.41 5.27 12.30
N ASP A 24 7.73 4.41 11.56
CA ASP A 24 6.72 3.50 12.09
C ASP A 24 7.11 2.02 11.87
N VAL A 25 7.27 1.32 12.98
CA VAL A 25 7.77 -0.07 13.03
C VAL A 25 6.66 -1.11 13.19
N HIS A 26 5.40 -0.69 13.21
CA HIS A 26 4.28 -1.62 13.38
C HIS A 26 3.92 -2.30 12.04
N ASP A 27 3.67 -3.61 12.09
CA ASP A 27 3.45 -4.42 10.90
C ASP A 27 2.22 -5.33 10.97
N ILE A 28 1.65 -5.59 12.15
CA ILE A 28 0.55 -6.56 12.32
C ILE A 28 -0.62 -6.23 11.39
N GLY A 29 -1.08 -4.97 11.36
CA GLY A 29 -2.17 -4.55 10.48
C GLY A 29 -1.84 -4.74 9.00
N LYS A 30 -0.62 -4.35 8.59
CA LYS A 30 -0.11 -4.50 7.22
C LYS A 30 -0.06 -5.97 6.81
N ASN A 31 0.44 -6.84 7.68
CA ASN A 31 0.59 -8.27 7.40
C ASN A 31 -0.77 -8.97 7.26
N ILE A 32 -1.79 -8.55 8.02
CA ILE A 32 -3.17 -9.03 7.83
C ILE A 32 -3.70 -8.60 6.47
N VAL A 33 -3.46 -7.36 6.04
CA VAL A 33 -3.83 -6.86 4.70
C VAL A 33 -3.15 -7.68 3.61
N ILE A 34 -1.84 -7.97 3.74
CA ILE A 34 -1.09 -8.80 2.80
C ILE A 34 -1.74 -10.18 2.65
N VAL A 35 -1.96 -10.89 3.76
CA VAL A 35 -2.58 -12.24 3.73
C VAL A 35 -3.97 -12.20 3.09
N MET A 36 -4.77 -11.16 3.34
CA MET A 36 -6.09 -11.01 2.75
C MET A 36 -6.03 -10.74 1.24
N LEU A 37 -5.09 -9.91 0.77
CA LEU A 37 -4.86 -9.63 -0.64
C LEU A 37 -4.38 -10.88 -1.39
N GLU A 38 -3.37 -11.57 -0.87
CA GLU A 38 -2.85 -12.81 -1.46
C GLU A 38 -3.93 -13.90 -1.53
N GLY A 39 -4.70 -14.09 -0.45
CA GLY A 39 -5.85 -15.00 -0.42
C GLY A 39 -6.97 -14.63 -1.41
N ASN A 40 -6.94 -13.41 -1.94
CA ASN A 40 -7.86 -12.89 -2.95
C ASN A 40 -7.24 -12.74 -4.35
N GLY A 41 -6.09 -13.37 -4.61
CA GLY A 41 -5.50 -13.49 -5.95
C GLY A 41 -4.59 -12.34 -6.38
N TRP A 42 -4.16 -11.49 -5.45
CA TRP A 42 -3.18 -10.43 -5.72
C TRP A 42 -1.74 -10.96 -5.65
N GLU A 43 -0.85 -10.40 -6.48
CA GLU A 43 0.59 -10.50 -6.24
C GLU A 43 1.00 -9.35 -5.33
N VAL A 44 1.48 -9.65 -4.12
CA VAL A 44 1.82 -8.62 -3.13
C VAL A 44 3.33 -8.55 -2.93
N THR A 45 3.88 -7.34 -2.98
CA THR A 45 5.27 -7.04 -2.60
C THR A 45 5.28 -6.21 -1.32
N ASP A 46 5.90 -6.72 -0.27
CA ASP A 46 6.05 -6.03 1.00
C ASP A 46 7.38 -5.27 1.05
N LEU A 47 7.33 -3.94 1.17
CA LEU A 47 8.49 -3.09 1.35
C LEU A 47 9.01 -3.11 2.80
N GLY A 48 8.24 -3.68 3.73
CA GLY A 48 8.56 -3.79 5.14
C GLY A 48 7.96 -2.64 5.96
N ILE A 49 8.69 -2.31 7.03
CA ILE A 49 8.38 -1.21 7.95
C ILE A 49 9.43 -0.11 7.84
N ASP A 50 9.17 1.05 8.43
CA ASP A 50 10.09 2.19 8.40
C ASP A 50 10.55 2.54 6.97
N VAL A 51 9.58 2.59 6.05
CA VAL A 51 9.85 2.74 4.62
C VAL A 51 9.95 4.21 4.27
N ALA A 52 11.14 4.64 3.87
CA ALA A 52 11.41 5.99 3.41
C ALA A 52 10.65 6.33 2.09
N PRO A 53 10.27 7.60 1.88
CA PRO A 53 9.59 8.05 0.67
C PRO A 53 10.27 7.61 -0.65
N GLU A 54 11.60 7.62 -0.69
CA GLU A 54 12.39 7.26 -1.87
C GLU A 54 12.14 5.81 -2.28
N LYS A 55 11.99 4.91 -1.31
CA LYS A 55 11.72 3.49 -1.59
C LYS A 55 10.32 3.27 -2.16
N PHE A 56 9.34 4.08 -1.75
CA PHE A 56 8.02 4.10 -2.38
C PHE A 56 8.09 4.64 -3.82
N CYS A 57 8.85 5.72 -4.06
CA CYS A 57 9.06 6.26 -5.40
C CYS A 57 9.72 5.24 -6.33
N GLU A 58 10.77 4.54 -5.86
CA GLU A 58 11.43 3.49 -6.63
C GLU A 58 10.49 2.34 -6.97
N ALA A 59 9.63 1.93 -6.04
CA ALA A 59 8.63 0.90 -6.27
C ALA A 59 7.60 1.34 -7.32
N ALA A 60 7.09 2.57 -7.22
CA ALA A 60 6.15 3.15 -8.18
C ALA A 60 6.76 3.30 -9.58
N GLU A 61 8.06 3.58 -9.69
CA GLU A 61 8.75 3.74 -10.96
C GLU A 61 9.06 2.40 -11.65
N LYS A 62 9.56 1.40 -10.91
CA LYS A 62 10.15 0.18 -11.47
C LYS A 62 9.22 -1.04 -11.46
N GLY A 63 8.26 -1.07 -10.55
CA GLY A 63 7.57 -2.31 -10.19
C GLY A 63 6.36 -2.68 -11.06
N ASN A 64 5.87 -1.75 -11.89
CA ASN A 64 4.61 -1.90 -12.63
C ASN A 64 3.47 -2.41 -11.72
N PHE A 65 3.36 -1.81 -10.53
CA PHE A 65 2.30 -2.12 -9.58
C PHE A 65 1.02 -1.38 -9.97
N ASP A 66 -0.12 -2.02 -9.79
CA ASP A 66 -1.42 -1.37 -9.99
C ASP A 66 -1.75 -0.47 -8.78
N ILE A 67 -1.35 -0.92 -7.58
CA ILE A 67 -1.62 -0.24 -6.31
C ILE A 67 -0.38 -0.19 -5.43
N LEU A 68 -0.15 0.97 -4.80
CA LEU A 68 0.81 1.20 -3.73
C LEU A 68 0.05 1.56 -2.44
N GLY A 69 0.21 0.73 -1.42
CA GLY A 69 -0.37 0.90 -0.09
C GLY A 69 0.61 1.49 0.91
N MET A 70 0.16 2.47 1.69
CA MET A 70 0.89 3.01 2.84
C MET A 70 0.13 2.74 4.13
N GLY A 71 0.83 2.23 5.14
CA GLY A 71 0.30 2.04 6.50
C GLY A 71 0.95 3.00 7.50
N ALA A 72 0.15 3.54 8.42
CA ALA A 72 0.60 4.26 9.62
C ALA A 72 -0.24 3.79 10.82
N TYR A 73 0.39 3.43 11.92
CA TYR A 73 -0.25 2.78 13.06
C TYR A 73 -0.09 3.56 14.37
N VAL A 74 0.62 4.68 14.33
CA VAL A 74 0.64 5.69 15.40
C VAL A 74 0.40 7.08 14.81
N THR A 75 -0.29 7.96 15.53
CA THR A 75 -0.66 9.28 15.01
C THR A 75 0.55 10.12 14.56
N LEU A 76 1.70 9.92 15.22
CA LEU A 76 2.94 10.63 14.90
C LEU A 76 3.51 10.29 13.51
N SER A 77 3.20 9.12 12.95
CA SER A 77 3.70 8.71 11.64
C SER A 77 2.78 9.09 10.49
N MET A 78 1.54 9.53 10.75
CA MET A 78 0.61 9.93 9.68
C MET A 78 1.20 10.98 8.72
N PRO A 79 1.87 12.07 9.18
CA PRO A 79 2.45 13.07 8.28
C PRO A 79 3.42 12.49 7.24
N LYS A 80 4.06 11.34 7.52
CA LYS A 80 4.96 10.66 6.59
C LYS A 80 4.24 10.11 5.35
N MET A 81 2.94 9.86 5.43
CA MET A 81 2.12 9.57 4.24
C MET A 81 2.05 10.79 3.33
N ALA A 82 1.82 11.99 3.88
CA ALA A 82 1.75 13.22 3.08
C ALA A 82 3.12 13.57 2.46
N GLU A 83 4.21 13.39 3.22
CA GLU A 83 5.58 13.53 2.70
C GLU A 83 5.85 12.56 1.54
N THR A 84 5.46 11.29 1.69
CA THR A 84 5.57 10.29 0.62
C THR A 84 4.72 10.66 -0.60
N MET A 85 3.50 11.16 -0.39
CA MET A 85 2.65 11.65 -1.48
C MET A 85 3.28 12.81 -2.23
N GLN A 86 3.95 13.73 -1.53
CA GLN A 86 4.67 14.82 -2.15
C GLN A 86 5.88 14.32 -2.94
N ALA A 87 6.66 13.40 -2.37
CA ALA A 87 7.81 12.80 -3.06
C ALA A 87 7.38 12.08 -4.37
N LEU A 88 6.26 11.34 -4.35
CA LEU A 88 5.71 10.69 -5.55
C LEU A 88 5.31 11.70 -6.62
N LYS A 89 4.77 12.86 -6.24
CA LYS A 89 4.42 13.95 -7.16
C LYS A 89 5.67 14.62 -7.72
N ASP A 90 6.64 14.93 -6.88
CA ASP A 90 7.90 15.58 -7.27
C ASP A 90 8.74 14.70 -8.21
N ALA A 91 8.71 13.38 -8.00
CA ALA A 91 9.32 12.39 -8.88
C ALA A 91 8.52 12.14 -10.18
N GLY A 92 7.32 12.71 -10.33
CA GLY A 92 6.46 12.52 -11.51
C GLY A 92 5.92 11.10 -11.67
N VAL A 93 5.81 10.34 -10.57
CA VAL A 93 5.36 8.93 -10.58
C VAL A 93 4.02 8.71 -9.87
N ARG A 94 3.45 9.75 -9.22
CA ARG A 94 2.17 9.67 -8.51
C ARG A 94 1.03 9.08 -9.35
N ASP A 95 0.94 9.46 -10.62
CA ASP A 95 -0.17 9.03 -11.50
C ASP A 95 0.08 7.67 -12.17
N LYS A 96 1.27 7.07 -11.99
CA LYS A 96 1.61 5.74 -12.53
C LYS A 96 0.99 4.58 -11.74
N VAL A 97 0.54 4.84 -10.52
CA VAL A 97 0.04 3.83 -9.59
C VAL A 97 -1.12 4.39 -8.77
N LYS A 98 -2.09 3.55 -8.40
CA LYS A 98 -3.15 3.96 -7.46
C LYS A 98 -2.63 3.93 -6.04
N ILE A 99 -2.92 4.95 -5.25
CA ILE A 99 -2.45 5.06 -3.87
C ILE A 99 -3.58 4.71 -2.90
N MET A 100 -3.32 3.74 -2.04
CA MET A 100 -4.20 3.40 -0.92
C MET A 100 -3.52 3.69 0.40
N VAL A 101 -4.27 4.19 1.39
CA VAL A 101 -3.76 4.43 2.75
C VAL A 101 -4.63 3.73 3.79
N GLY A 102 -4.03 3.35 4.91
CA GLY A 102 -4.74 2.76 6.04
C GLY A 102 -3.92 2.71 7.32
N GLY A 103 -4.50 2.08 8.34
CA GLY A 103 -3.92 1.96 9.67
C GLY A 103 -4.73 2.70 10.73
N VAL A 104 -4.47 2.40 12.00
CA VAL A 104 -5.36 2.70 13.14
C VAL A 104 -5.79 4.17 13.25
N PRO A 105 -4.91 5.18 13.11
CA PRO A 105 -5.30 6.58 13.24
C PRO A 105 -5.78 7.20 11.91
N VAL A 106 -5.68 6.49 10.79
CA VAL A 106 -6.02 7.00 9.46
C VAL A 106 -7.54 7.01 9.29
N THR A 107 -8.06 8.05 8.64
CA THR A 107 -9.48 8.22 8.34
C THR A 107 -9.67 8.56 6.86
N GLN A 108 -10.89 8.39 6.35
CA GLN A 108 -11.25 8.83 4.99
C GLN A 108 -10.92 10.32 4.77
N ALA A 109 -11.25 11.18 5.74
CA ALA A 109 -10.97 12.62 5.64
C ALA A 109 -9.47 12.92 5.49
N TYR A 110 -8.61 12.18 6.19
CA TYR A 110 -7.16 12.33 6.04
C TYR A 110 -6.67 11.81 4.68
N ALA A 111 -7.18 10.68 4.22
CA ALA A 111 -6.86 10.13 2.91
C ALA A 111 -7.21 11.10 1.77
N ASP A 112 -8.39 11.71 1.84
CA ASP A 112 -8.86 12.72 0.89
C ASP A 112 -7.97 13.97 0.94
N GLN A 113 -7.60 14.42 2.13
CA GLN A 113 -6.73 15.59 2.34
C GLN A 113 -5.36 15.42 1.67
N ILE A 114 -4.75 14.24 1.76
CA ILE A 114 -3.43 13.97 1.15
C ILE A 114 -3.52 13.56 -0.32
N GLY A 115 -4.74 13.35 -0.85
CA GLY A 115 -5.00 12.98 -2.23
C GLY A 115 -4.73 11.51 -2.55
N ALA A 116 -4.98 10.60 -1.61
CA ALA A 116 -4.97 9.16 -1.87
C ALA A 116 -6.19 8.75 -2.72
N ASP A 117 -6.06 7.67 -3.49
CA ASP A 117 -7.16 7.16 -4.35
C ASP A 117 -8.19 6.36 -3.55
N ALA A 118 -7.79 5.73 -2.45
CA ALA A 118 -8.71 5.14 -1.49
C ALA A 118 -8.15 5.05 -0.07
N TYR A 119 -9.06 5.02 0.89
CA TYR A 119 -8.81 4.63 2.27
C TYR A 119 -9.30 3.20 2.48
N GLY A 120 -8.49 2.38 3.14
CA GLY A 120 -8.89 1.04 3.60
C GLY A 120 -9.09 1.04 5.11
N GLU A 121 -10.35 0.98 5.55
CA GLU A 121 -10.72 1.00 6.99
C GLU A 121 -10.32 -0.31 7.69
N THR A 122 -10.45 -1.43 6.98
CA THR A 122 -10.12 -2.78 7.48
C THR A 122 -9.40 -3.58 6.39
N ALA A 123 -8.82 -4.72 6.74
CA ALA A 123 -8.18 -5.60 5.75
C ALA A 123 -9.17 -6.14 4.71
N VAL A 124 -10.43 -6.38 5.10
CA VAL A 124 -11.49 -6.79 4.16
C VAL A 124 -11.85 -5.64 3.22
N ASP A 125 -12.03 -4.44 3.77
CA ASP A 125 -12.32 -3.24 2.99
C ASP A 125 -11.17 -2.93 2.01
N ALA A 126 -9.91 -3.08 2.43
CA ALA A 126 -8.75 -2.90 1.55
C ALA A 126 -8.82 -3.80 0.30
N VAL A 127 -9.22 -5.08 0.43
CA VAL A 127 -9.40 -5.97 -0.72
C VAL A 127 -10.53 -5.50 -1.64
N ILE A 128 -11.65 -5.03 -1.07
CA ILE A 128 -12.81 -4.55 -1.83
C ILE A 128 -12.44 -3.29 -2.62
N LYS A 129 -11.83 -2.30 -1.95
CA LYS A 129 -11.37 -1.04 -2.55
C LYS A 129 -10.32 -1.29 -3.63
N ALA A 130 -9.33 -2.14 -3.36
CA ALA A 130 -8.30 -2.51 -4.32
C ALA A 130 -8.92 -3.08 -5.61
N LYS A 131 -9.87 -4.01 -5.50
CA LYS A 131 -10.58 -4.57 -6.66
C LYS A 131 -11.36 -3.49 -7.42
N SER A 132 -11.96 -2.52 -6.72
CA SER A 132 -12.72 -1.44 -7.36
C SER A 132 -11.84 -0.44 -8.13
N LEU A 133 -10.59 -0.24 -7.68
CA LEU A 133 -9.65 0.71 -8.31
C LEU A 133 -9.09 0.23 -9.64
N ILE A 134 -9.00 -1.08 -9.87
CA ILE A 134 -8.38 -1.66 -11.08
C ILE A 134 -9.40 -2.23 -12.08
N ARG A 135 -10.67 -2.39 -11.70
CA ARG A 135 -11.74 -2.81 -12.61
C ARG A 135 -12.31 -1.58 -13.32
N THR A 136 -11.68 -1.21 -14.44
CA THR A 136 -12.23 -0.24 -15.41
C THR A 136 -12.41 -0.92 -16.76
#